data_AF-A0A813D8D4-F1
#
_entry.id   AF-A0A813D8D4-F1
#
_cell.length_a   1.000
_cell.length_b   1.000
_cell.length_c   1.000
_cell.angle_alpha   90.00
_cell.angle_beta   90.00
_cell.angle_gamma   90.00
#
_symmetry.space_group_name_H-M   'P 1'
#
loop_
_entity.id
_entity.type
_entity.pdbx_description
1 polymer ?
#
loop_
_entity_poly.entity_id
_entity_poly.type
_entity_poly.pdbx_seq_one_letter_code
_entity_poly.pdbx_strand_id
1 'polypeptide(L)'
;MARPDLVQEMLKKTQQPQVAEAALEALRGRQGGPQLPPLVLRIPRPGSGSNAPHTNFVFDLALPYLVVYLELGQEAQVSLSADPFVAFPLANFLIQKGIKVVRETDEAMAKRVSSPVLTLSPQNQSREDVLSWLEEACSVKSKL
;
A
#
# COMPACT_ATOMS: atom_id res chain seq x y z
N MET A 1 -2.85 -4.37 16.97
CA MET A 1 -2.45 -3.19 17.77
C MET A 1 -1.63 -2.30 16.86
N ALA A 2 -1.81 -0.98 16.90
CA ALA A 2 -1.07 -0.05 16.04
C ALA A 2 0.46 -0.20 16.23
N ARG A 3 1.24 -0.01 15.16
CA ARG A 3 2.70 -0.20 15.17
C ARG A 3 3.46 1.09 14.79
N PRO A 4 3.44 2.12 15.66
CA PRO A 4 4.05 3.41 15.34
C PRO A 4 5.56 3.32 15.06
N ASP A 5 6.28 2.45 15.76
CA ASP A 5 7.72 2.23 15.53
C ASP A 5 8.01 1.72 14.12
N LEU A 6 7.15 0.84 13.60
CA LEU A 6 7.30 0.35 12.24
C LEU A 6 6.96 1.41 11.21
N VAL A 7 5.92 2.22 11.45
CA VAL A 7 5.59 3.35 10.58
C VAL A 7 6.80 4.28 10.45
N GLN A 8 7.44 4.63 11.57
CA GLN A 8 8.68 5.44 11.58
C GLN A 8 9.85 4.76 10.85
N GLU A 9 10.04 3.46 11.04
CA GLU A 9 11.08 2.71 10.33
C GLU A 9 10.83 2.67 8.82
N MET A 10 9.57 2.56 8.40
CA MET A 10 9.18 2.59 6.99
C MET A 10 9.37 3.97 6.35
N LEU A 11 8.97 5.04 7.04
CA LEU A 11 9.16 6.42 6.58
C LEU A 11 10.65 6.76 6.35
N LYS A 12 11.56 6.19 7.15
CA LYS A 12 13.01 6.36 6.97
C LYS A 12 13.58 5.63 5.74
N LYS A 13 12.84 4.68 5.15
CA LYS A 13 13.31 3.83 4.04
C LYS A 13 12.75 4.25 2.69
N THR A 14 11.73 5.11 2.67
CA THR A 14 11.12 5.61 1.43
C THR A 14 11.87 6.82 0.89
N GLN A 15 11.81 7.01 -0.43
CA GLN A 15 12.29 8.22 -1.08
C GLN A 15 11.21 9.33 -1.11
N GLN A 16 9.96 9.01 -0.73
CA GLN A 16 8.81 9.92 -0.78
C GLN A 16 8.00 9.92 0.53
N PRO A 17 8.63 10.24 1.69
CA PRO A 17 7.94 10.22 2.99
C PRO A 17 6.73 11.16 3.04
N GLN A 18 6.78 12.28 2.33
CA GLN A 18 5.75 13.32 2.36
C GLN A 18 4.35 12.84 1.94
N VAL A 19 4.27 11.86 1.02
CA VAL A 19 2.98 11.32 0.56
C VAL A 19 2.37 10.42 1.63
N ALA A 20 3.20 9.58 2.27
CA ALA A 20 2.78 8.71 3.35
C ALA A 20 2.43 9.50 4.62
N GLU A 21 3.17 10.56 4.92
CA GLU A 21 2.88 11.48 6.03
C GLU A 21 1.54 12.20 5.84
N ALA A 22 1.25 12.67 4.62
CA ALA A 22 -0.04 13.29 4.32
C ALA A 22 -1.22 12.32 4.54
N ALA A 23 -1.07 11.05 4.17
CA ALA A 23 -2.08 10.02 4.41
C ALA A 23 -2.31 9.78 5.91
N LEU A 24 -1.23 9.77 6.71
CA LEU A 24 -1.30 9.62 8.17
C LEU A 24 -1.94 10.84 8.85
N GLU A 25 -1.58 12.04 8.43
CA GLU A 25 -2.19 13.28 8.95
C GLU A 25 -3.69 13.31 8.68
N ALA A 26 -4.09 13.01 7.45
CA ALA A 26 -5.50 12.94 7.05
C ALA A 26 -6.27 11.84 7.80
N LEU A 27 -5.61 10.72 8.13
CA LEU A 27 -6.20 9.67 8.95
C LEU A 27 -6.38 10.12 10.41
N ARG A 28 -5.35 10.70 11.03
CA ARG A 28 -5.38 11.15 12.43
C ARG A 28 -6.39 12.27 12.68
N GLY A 29 -6.68 13.07 11.66
CA GLY A 29 -7.76 14.06 11.70
C GLY A 29 -9.17 13.45 11.78
N ARG A 30 -9.34 12.14 11.59
CA ARG A 30 -10.64 11.46 11.63
C ARG A 30 -10.93 10.90 13.02
N GLN A 31 -12.09 11.24 13.57
CA GLN A 31 -12.56 10.69 14.84
C GLN A 31 -13.00 9.22 14.69
N GLY A 32 -12.60 8.37 15.64
CA GLY A 32 -13.14 7.03 15.81
C GLY A 32 -12.39 5.87 15.13
N GLY A 33 -11.28 6.13 14.42
CA GLY A 33 -10.44 5.07 13.83
C GLY A 33 -11.20 4.21 12.81
N PRO A 34 -11.29 4.62 11.54
CA PRO A 34 -12.09 3.90 10.56
C PRO A 34 -11.64 2.44 10.41
N GLN A 35 -12.59 1.54 10.21
CA GLN A 35 -12.27 0.19 9.75
C GLN A 35 -12.20 0.22 8.24
N LEU A 36 -11.03 -0.08 7.69
CA LEU A 36 -10.82 -0.17 6.26
C LEU A 36 -11.18 -1.57 5.76
N PRO A 37 -11.69 -1.68 4.52
CA PRO A 37 -11.92 -2.98 3.89
C PRO A 37 -10.59 -3.69 3.61
N PRO A 38 -10.60 -5.02 3.41
CA PRO A 38 -9.42 -5.72 2.89
C PRO A 38 -8.97 -5.12 1.56
N LEU A 39 -7.66 -5.00 1.33
CA LEU A 39 -7.09 -4.41 0.12
C LEU A 39 -5.88 -5.18 -0.39
N VAL A 40 -5.83 -5.35 -1.71
CA VAL A 40 -4.64 -5.83 -2.41
C VAL A 40 -4.03 -4.67 -3.19
N LEU A 41 -2.83 -4.26 -2.83
CA LEU A 41 -2.03 -3.29 -3.56
C LEU A 41 -1.30 -4.02 -4.70
N ARG A 42 -1.75 -3.85 -5.94
CA ARG A 42 -1.18 -4.51 -7.12
C ARG A 42 -0.18 -3.60 -7.82
N ILE A 43 1.03 -4.08 -8.02
CA ILE A 43 2.06 -3.43 -8.83
C ILE A 43 2.26 -4.29 -10.09
N PRO A 44 1.69 -3.88 -11.24
CA PRO A 44 1.86 -4.59 -12.48
C PRO A 44 3.28 -4.40 -13.01
N ARG A 45 3.66 -5.23 -13.98
CA ARG A 45 4.89 -5.01 -14.73
C ARG A 45 4.83 -3.67 -15.47
N PRO A 46 5.87 -2.82 -15.42
CA PRO A 46 5.90 -1.61 -16.25
C PRO A 46 5.86 -2.01 -17.74
N GLY A 47 4.85 -1.52 -18.47
CA GLY A 47 4.60 -1.88 -19.87
C GLY A 47 5.72 -1.49 -20.84
N SER A 48 6.44 -0.41 -20.53
CA SER A 48 7.70 -0.02 -21.18
C SER A 48 8.59 0.65 -20.16
N GLY A 49 9.69 0.00 -19.78
CA GLY A 49 10.60 0.51 -18.78
C GLY A 49 11.51 -0.59 -18.25
N SER A 50 12.76 -0.24 -17.99
CA SER A 50 13.69 -1.14 -17.30
C SER A 50 13.07 -1.51 -15.96
N ASN A 51 13.00 -2.81 -15.68
CA ASN A 51 12.69 -3.32 -14.35
C ASN A 51 13.84 -2.89 -13.43
N ALA A 52 13.79 -1.66 -12.93
CA ALA A 52 14.89 -0.99 -12.24
C ALA A 52 15.07 -1.68 -10.87
N PRO A 53 15.91 -2.71 -10.76
CA PRO A 53 15.86 -3.63 -9.63
C PRO A 53 16.52 -3.03 -8.38
N HIS A 54 17.13 -1.85 -8.55
CA HIS A 54 17.83 -1.09 -7.53
C HIS A 54 16.98 0.07 -6.99
N THR A 55 15.79 0.32 -7.55
CA THR A 55 14.91 1.38 -7.05
C THR A 55 13.86 0.78 -6.13
N ASN A 56 13.52 1.51 -5.06
CA ASN A 56 12.49 1.12 -4.11
C ASN A 56 11.10 1.60 -4.54
N PHE A 57 10.89 1.83 -5.84
CA PHE A 57 9.66 2.45 -6.34
C PHE A 57 8.40 1.69 -5.91
N VAL A 58 8.45 0.35 -5.85
CA VAL A 58 7.34 -0.47 -5.35
C VAL A 58 6.98 -0.14 -3.90
N PHE A 59 8.00 0.05 -3.05
CA PHE A 59 7.80 0.48 -1.67
C PHE A 59 7.20 1.88 -1.63
N ASP A 60 7.79 2.82 -2.37
CA ASP A 60 7.38 4.21 -2.36
C ASP A 60 5.92 4.37 -2.82
N LEU A 61 5.49 3.60 -3.82
CA LEU A 61 4.11 3.57 -4.28
C LEU A 61 3.16 2.92 -3.25
N ALA A 62 3.57 1.83 -2.62
CA ALA A 62 2.69 1.10 -1.69
C ALA A 62 2.64 1.74 -0.29
N LEU A 63 3.69 2.44 0.12
CA LEU A 63 3.88 2.90 1.49
C LEU A 63 2.73 3.78 1.99
N PRO A 64 2.22 4.78 1.26
CA PRO A 64 1.16 5.65 1.76
C PRO A 64 -0.10 4.88 2.18
N TYR A 65 -0.39 3.77 1.52
CA TYR A 65 -1.50 2.88 1.89
C TYR A 65 -1.13 2.00 3.08
N LEU A 66 0.06 1.38 3.06
CA LEU A 66 0.50 0.48 4.12
C LEU A 66 0.54 1.17 5.49
N VAL A 67 1.02 2.41 5.56
CA VAL A 67 1.12 3.15 6.83
C VAL A 67 -0.26 3.43 7.44
N VAL A 68 -1.29 3.63 6.62
CA VAL A 68 -2.67 3.83 7.10
C VAL A 68 -3.18 2.57 7.79
N TYR A 69 -3.02 1.40 7.19
CA TYR A 69 -3.40 0.13 7.82
C TYR A 69 -2.59 -0.16 9.09
N LEU A 70 -1.30 0.18 9.10
CA LEU A 70 -0.43 -0.01 10.27
C LEU A 70 -0.78 0.92 11.43
N GLU A 71 -1.13 2.17 11.14
CA GLU A 71 -1.58 3.15 12.13
C GLU A 71 -2.89 2.71 12.78
N LEU A 72 -3.77 2.07 12.00
CA LEU A 72 -5.03 1.50 12.49
C LEU A 72 -4.88 0.12 13.15
N GLY A 73 -3.70 -0.50 13.08
CA GLY A 73 -3.48 -1.88 13.54
C GLY A 73 -4.28 -2.93 12.76
N GLN A 74 -4.52 -2.66 11.47
CA GLN A 74 -5.29 -3.48 10.53
C GLN A 74 -4.38 -4.08 9.43
N GLU A 75 -3.10 -4.30 9.71
CA GLU A 75 -2.12 -4.78 8.72
C GLU A 75 -2.48 -6.12 8.07
N ALA A 76 -3.26 -6.97 8.75
CA ALA A 76 -3.75 -8.23 8.21
C ALA A 76 -4.76 -8.03 7.06
N GLN A 77 -5.35 -6.84 6.94
CA GLN A 77 -6.31 -6.49 5.89
C GLN A 77 -5.64 -6.02 4.60
N VAL A 78 -4.34 -5.73 4.62
CA VAL A 78 -3.62 -5.26 3.43
C VAL A 78 -2.58 -6.28 2.98
N SER A 79 -2.48 -6.49 1.67
CA SER A 79 -1.42 -7.29 1.07
C SER A 79 -0.85 -6.62 -0.16
N LEU A 80 0.44 -6.83 -0.40
CA LEU A 80 1.16 -6.36 -1.57
C LEU A 80 1.23 -7.48 -2.59
N SER A 81 0.85 -7.21 -3.83
CA SER A 81 1.01 -8.13 -4.95
C SER A 81 1.86 -7.45 -6.02
N ALA A 82 3.03 -8.00 -6.29
CA ALA A 82 3.90 -7.52 -7.37
C ALA A 82 3.95 -8.55 -8.49
N ASP A 83 4.10 -8.08 -9.72
CA ASP A 83 4.36 -8.98 -10.84
C ASP A 83 5.65 -9.79 -10.57
N PRO A 84 5.75 -11.08 -10.97
CA PRO A 84 6.91 -11.91 -10.64
C PRO A 84 8.22 -11.35 -11.19
N PHE A 85 8.14 -10.57 -12.28
CA PHE A 85 9.28 -9.92 -12.87
C PHE A 85 9.61 -8.58 -12.23
N VAL A 86 8.73 -7.98 -11.42
CA VAL A 86 9.02 -6.72 -10.73
C VAL A 86 9.95 -6.98 -9.54
N ALA A 87 11.16 -6.44 -9.63
CA ALA A 87 12.14 -6.52 -8.57
C ALA A 87 11.91 -5.41 -7.54
N PHE A 88 12.04 -5.77 -6.26
CA PHE A 88 11.82 -4.85 -5.16
C PHE A 88 12.70 -5.23 -3.94
N PRO A 89 13.79 -4.51 -3.66
CA PRO A 89 14.76 -4.88 -2.62
C PRO A 89 14.19 -4.97 -1.20
N LEU A 90 13.23 -4.11 -0.84
CA LEU A 90 12.62 -4.10 0.50
C LEU A 90 11.47 -5.11 0.64
N ALA A 91 11.26 -6.02 -0.32
CA ALA A 91 10.24 -7.08 -0.19
C ALA A 91 10.48 -7.94 1.06
N ASN A 92 11.73 -8.36 1.28
CA ASN A 92 12.10 -9.17 2.45
C ASN A 92 11.87 -8.41 3.76
N PHE A 93 12.13 -7.11 3.77
CA PHE A 93 11.85 -6.25 4.91
C PHE A 93 10.35 -6.25 5.24
N LEU A 94 9.47 -6.05 4.25
CA LEU A 94 8.02 -6.11 4.46
C LEU A 94 7.56 -7.46 5.01
N ILE A 95 8.06 -8.56 4.43
CA ILE A 95 7.73 -9.93 4.86
C ILE A 95 8.17 -10.17 6.30
N GLN A 96 9.39 -9.78 6.67
CA GLN A 96 9.91 -9.90 8.04
C GLN A 96 9.07 -9.10 9.06
N LYS A 97 8.46 -8.00 8.62
CA LYS A 97 7.56 -7.19 9.45
C LYS A 97 6.11 -7.68 9.42
N GLY A 98 5.84 -8.84 8.83
CA GLY A 98 4.52 -9.48 8.81
C GLY A 98 3.58 -8.96 7.72
N ILE A 99 4.04 -8.14 6.79
CA ILE A 99 3.23 -7.70 5.64
C ILE A 99 3.25 -8.79 4.58
N LYS A 100 2.07 -9.23 4.16
CA LYS A 100 1.94 -10.25 3.12
C LYS A 100 2.36 -9.67 1.78
N VAL A 101 3.46 -10.16 1.22
CA VAL A 101 3.93 -9.85 -0.13
C VAL A 101 3.81 -11.10 -1.00
N VAL A 102 3.09 -11.00 -2.11
CA VAL A 102 2.87 -12.08 -3.08
C VAL A 102 3.47 -11.67 -4.42
N ARG A 103 4.14 -12.62 -5.08
CA ARG A 103 4.57 -12.48 -6.47
C ARG A 103 3.68 -13.33 -7.35
N GLU A 104 2.84 -12.70 -8.17
CA GLU A 104 1.84 -13.40 -8.97
C GLU A 104 1.59 -12.67 -10.30
N THR A 105 1.31 -13.45 -11.36
CA THR A 105 0.99 -12.93 -12.70
C THR A 105 -0.40 -12.29 -12.71
N ASP A 106 -0.70 -11.52 -13.74
CA ASP A 106 -2.03 -10.93 -13.91
C ASP A 106 -3.12 -12.01 -14.03
N GLU A 107 -2.84 -13.16 -14.65
CA GLU A 107 -3.83 -14.25 -14.69
C GLU A 107 -4.08 -14.89 -13.32
N ALA A 108 -3.04 -14.99 -12.48
CA ALA A 108 -3.18 -15.48 -11.11
C ALA A 108 -3.96 -14.48 -10.24
N MET A 109 -3.67 -13.18 -10.40
CA MET A 109 -4.41 -12.11 -9.72
C MET A 109 -5.89 -12.08 -10.14
N ALA A 110 -6.19 -12.21 -11.43
CA ALA A 110 -7.56 -12.20 -11.94
C ALA A 110 -8.42 -13.35 -11.37
N LYS A 111 -7.79 -14.45 -10.94
CA LYS A 111 -8.46 -15.58 -10.28
C LYS A 111 -8.72 -15.35 -8.78
N ARG A 112 -8.27 -14.24 -8.21
CA ARG A 112 -8.44 -13.90 -6.79
C ARG A 112 -9.81 -13.24 -6.59
N VAL A 113 -10.75 -13.97 -6.00
CA VAL A 113 -12.18 -13.61 -6.04
C VAL A 113 -12.65 -12.74 -4.86
N SER A 114 -11.81 -12.42 -3.86
CA SER A 114 -12.33 -12.03 -2.54
C SER A 114 -11.92 -10.66 -1.99
N SER A 115 -11.11 -9.86 -2.69
CA SER A 115 -10.63 -8.59 -2.12
C SER A 115 -10.52 -7.50 -3.19
N PRO A 116 -10.95 -6.26 -2.89
CA PRO A 116 -10.66 -5.09 -3.70
C PRO A 116 -9.18 -5.02 -4.06
N VAL A 117 -8.91 -4.73 -5.34
CA VAL A 117 -7.55 -4.56 -5.87
C VAL A 117 -7.35 -3.10 -6.25
N LEU A 118 -6.31 -2.48 -5.70
CA LEU A 118 -5.85 -1.16 -6.10
C LEU A 118 -4.57 -1.31 -6.90
N THR A 119 -4.63 -1.04 -8.20
CA THR A 119 -3.48 -1.09 -9.10
C THR A 119 -2.68 0.19 -9.01
N LEU A 120 -1.44 0.09 -8.55
CA LEU A 120 -0.51 1.20 -8.37
C LEU A 120 0.38 1.34 -9.61
N SER A 121 0.51 2.56 -10.11
CA SER A 121 1.45 2.92 -11.16
C SER A 121 2.16 4.23 -10.80
N PRO A 122 3.39 4.48 -11.28
CA PRO A 122 4.07 5.75 -11.01
C PRO A 122 3.31 7.00 -11.45
N GLN A 123 2.32 6.86 -12.34
CA GLN A 123 1.54 7.96 -12.90
C GLN A 123 0.31 8.32 -12.07
N ASN A 124 -0.19 7.41 -11.23
CA ASN A 124 -1.49 7.53 -10.56
C ASN A 124 -1.38 7.51 -9.02
N GLN A 125 -0.32 8.07 -8.46
CA GLN A 125 0.00 7.96 -7.03
C GLN A 125 0.48 9.29 -6.44
N SER A 126 -0.16 10.38 -6.86
CA SER A 126 0.03 11.69 -6.26
C SER A 126 -0.53 11.74 -4.83
N ARG A 127 -0.19 12.79 -4.09
CA ARG A 127 -0.77 13.03 -2.76
C ARG A 127 -2.30 13.07 -2.83
N GLU A 128 -2.82 13.72 -3.84
CA GLU A 128 -4.25 13.92 -4.07
C GLU A 128 -4.95 12.58 -4.31
N ASP A 129 -4.36 11.68 -5.10
CA ASP A 129 -4.91 10.34 -5.36
C ASP A 129 -5.03 9.51 -4.07
N VAL A 130 -3.98 9.53 -3.24
CA VAL A 130 -3.95 8.79 -1.97
C VAL A 130 -4.99 9.34 -1.00
N LEU A 131 -5.15 10.66 -0.93
CA LEU A 131 -6.13 11.30 -0.05
C LEU A 131 -7.56 11.02 -0.51
N SER A 132 -7.84 11.06 -1.82
CA SER A 132 -9.13 10.70 -2.39
C SER A 132 -9.48 9.25 -2.09
N TRP A 133 -8.52 8.33 -2.30
CA TRP A 133 -8.70 6.92 -1.95
C TRP A 133 -9.03 6.74 -0.47
N LEU A 134 -8.31 7.42 0.43
CA LEU A 134 -8.53 7.32 1.87
C LEU A 134 -9.93 7.83 2.26
N GLU A 135 -10.38 8.91 1.63
CA GLU A 135 -11.73 9.44 1.82
C GLU A 135 -12.81 8.44 1.41
N GLU A 136 -12.69 7.87 0.21
CA GLU A 136 -13.59 6.86 -0.30
C GLU A 136 -13.60 5.62 0.60
N ALA A 137 -12.42 5.07 0.91
CA ALA A 137 -12.28 3.85 1.72
C ALA A 137 -12.90 4.00 3.12
N CYS A 138 -12.82 5.19 3.72
CA CYS A 138 -13.48 5.50 4.98
C CYS A 138 -14.99 5.71 4.84
N SER A 139 -15.46 6.19 3.68
CA SER A 139 -16.87 6.51 3.41
C SER A 139 -17.74 5.28 3.12
N VAL A 140 -17.16 4.18 2.64
CA VAL A 140 -17.89 2.93 2.33
C VAL A 140 -18.69 2.38 3.53
N LYS A 141 -18.34 2.75 4.77
CA LYS A 141 -19.09 2.40 5.97
C LYS A 141 -20.37 3.19 6.24
N SER A 142 -20.59 4.34 5.60
CA SER A 142 -21.80 5.16 5.86
C SER A 142 -23.04 4.71 5.07
N LYS A 143 -22.97 3.58 4.34
CA LYS A 143 -24.08 3.08 3.48
C LYS A 143 -24.57 1.67 3.83
N LEU A 144 -24.20 1.12 4.99
CA LEU A 144 -24.74 -0.16 5.50
C LEU A 144 -25.53 0.07 6.78
#